data_AF-E3N8D8-F1
#
_entry.id   AF-E3N8D8-F1
#
_cell.length_a   1.000
_cell.length_b   1.000
_cell.length_c   1.000
_cell.angle_alpha   90.00
_cell.angle_beta   90.00
_cell.angle_gamma   90.00
#
_symmetry.space_group_name_H-M   'P 1'
#
loop_
_entity.id
_entity.type
_entity.pdbx_description
1 polymer ?
#
loop_
_entity_poly.entity_id
_entity_poly.type
_entity_poly.pdbx_seq_one_letter_code
_entity_poly.pdbx_strand_id
1 'polypeptide(L)'
;MGRGKPLTDFEKGQIAAKYDQGLSNRQIARDLGRSLDAINRYIKDPLNHGTKKFPGRPSLLTIVFSDEKKFNCDGLDGYNSYWHDLRKEKLRFSRRNFNGGGCMVWAAISSAGRVKFCFVSKRMDGSEYRYVLRRSLLPFWRRNRHKSYQFMQDVSPSSYDNEVAGGSKNPCFGLTSLLSGLEYYRKSWHAVDQNLLDNLYLSLDNRLYELTVNSGGHINY
;
A
#
# COMPACT_ATOMS: atom_id res chain seq x y z
N MET A 1 -19.20 0.65 27.85
CA MET A 1 -18.58 -0.02 29.00
C MET A 1 -17.14 0.48 29.15
N GLY A 2 -16.81 1.11 30.27
CA GLY A 2 -15.46 1.62 30.52
C GLY A 2 -14.46 0.50 30.82
N ARG A 3 -13.19 0.66 30.41
CA ARG A 3 -12.13 -0.30 30.77
C ARG A 3 -11.87 -0.25 32.28
N GLY A 4 -11.71 -1.41 32.89
CA GLY A 4 -11.30 -1.52 34.30
C GLY A 4 -9.88 -0.98 34.54
N LYS A 5 -9.58 -0.59 35.79
CA LYS A 5 -8.27 -0.07 36.20
C LYS A 5 -7.15 -1.09 35.88
N PRO A 6 -5.97 -0.66 35.38
CA PRO A 6 -4.83 -1.55 35.12
C PRO A 6 -4.30 -2.17 36.42
N LEU A 7 -3.63 -3.33 36.33
CA LEU A 7 -2.96 -3.97 37.47
C LEU A 7 -1.80 -3.11 37.96
N THR A 8 -1.75 -2.83 39.26
CA THR A 8 -0.65 -2.10 39.89
C THR A 8 0.58 -3.00 40.03
N ASP A 9 1.77 -2.42 40.18
CA ASP A 9 2.99 -3.22 40.34
C ASP A 9 2.98 -4.05 41.63
N PHE A 10 2.30 -3.58 42.67
CA PHE A 10 2.06 -4.34 43.89
C PHE A 10 1.16 -5.55 43.64
N GLU A 11 0.03 -5.37 42.93
CA GLU A 11 -0.85 -6.48 42.56
C GLU A 11 -0.12 -7.50 41.69
N LYS A 12 0.71 -7.06 40.74
CA LYS A 12 1.54 -7.96 39.91
C LYS A 12 2.47 -8.82 40.78
N GLY A 13 3.15 -8.22 41.76
CA GLY A 13 4.00 -8.95 42.71
C GLY A 13 3.23 -9.98 43.54
N GLN A 14 2.03 -9.62 44.01
CA GLN A 14 1.16 -10.56 44.74
C GLN A 14 0.67 -11.71 43.85
N ILE A 15 0.38 -11.45 42.57
CA ILE A 15 -0.02 -12.49 41.62
C ILE A 15 1.12 -13.48 41.40
N ALA A 16 2.34 -13.00 41.20
CA ALA A 16 3.52 -13.85 41.02
C ALA A 16 3.75 -14.74 42.25
N ALA A 17 3.78 -14.15 43.46
CA ALA A 17 4.00 -14.91 44.69
C ALA A 17 2.92 -15.98 44.95
N LYS A 18 1.64 -15.66 44.69
CA LYS A 18 0.54 -16.62 44.87
C LYS A 18 0.52 -17.70 43.81
N TYR A 19 0.91 -17.37 42.58
CA TYR A 19 1.05 -18.34 41.51
C TYR A 19 2.16 -19.35 41.82
N ASP A 20 3.30 -18.88 42.35
CA ASP A 20 4.42 -19.73 42.78
C ASP A 20 4.05 -20.62 43.97
N GLN A 21 3.11 -20.19 44.82
CA GLN A 21 2.51 -21.00 45.90
C GLN A 21 1.51 -22.06 45.38
N GLY A 22 1.29 -22.17 44.07
CA GLY A 22 0.38 -23.15 43.47
C GLY A 22 -1.11 -22.80 43.58
N LEU A 23 -1.46 -21.57 43.93
CA LEU A 23 -2.86 -21.13 43.97
C LEU A 23 -3.45 -21.04 42.55
N SER A 24 -4.71 -21.45 42.40
CA SER A 24 -5.39 -21.35 41.11
C SER A 24 -5.65 -19.88 40.71
N ASN A 25 -5.60 -19.57 39.40
CA ASN A 25 -5.88 -18.22 38.89
C ASN A 25 -7.24 -17.67 39.36
N ARG A 26 -8.25 -18.53 39.56
CA ARG A 26 -9.56 -18.17 40.11
C ARG A 26 -9.50 -17.77 41.58
N GLN A 27 -8.67 -18.46 42.37
CA GLN A 27 -8.45 -18.11 43.77
C GLN A 27 -7.69 -16.78 43.87
N ILE A 28 -6.63 -16.61 43.08
CA ILE A 28 -5.86 -15.36 43.01
C ILE A 28 -6.76 -14.17 42.63
N ALA A 29 -7.64 -14.35 41.64
CA ALA A 29 -8.63 -13.35 41.23
C ALA A 29 -9.59 -12.97 42.37
N ARG A 30 -10.10 -13.96 43.12
CA ARG A 30 -10.99 -13.73 44.27
C ARG A 30 -10.29 -13.00 45.40
N ASP A 31 -9.07 -13.41 45.74
CA ASP A 31 -8.32 -12.80 46.83
C ASP A 31 -7.91 -11.34 46.55
N LEU A 32 -7.65 -11.01 45.29
CA LEU A 32 -7.24 -9.66 44.87
C LEU A 32 -8.42 -8.78 44.41
N GLY A 33 -9.64 -9.32 44.39
CA GLY A 33 -10.81 -8.60 43.86
C GLY A 33 -10.66 -8.21 42.39
N ARG A 34 -9.93 -9.00 41.60
CA ARG A 34 -9.64 -8.72 40.18
C ARG A 34 -10.35 -9.70 39.26
N SER A 35 -10.63 -9.27 38.03
CA SER A 35 -11.19 -10.15 37.01
C SER A 35 -10.23 -11.31 36.71
N LEU A 36 -10.75 -12.53 36.62
CA LEU A 36 -9.99 -13.72 36.21
C LEU A 36 -9.20 -13.49 34.91
N ASP A 37 -9.80 -12.74 34.00
CA ASP A 37 -9.23 -12.44 32.68
C ASP A 37 -7.99 -11.54 32.75
N ALA A 38 -7.94 -10.61 33.71
CA ALA A 38 -6.74 -9.81 33.98
C ALA A 38 -5.60 -10.67 34.55
N ILE A 39 -5.91 -11.60 35.47
CA ILE A 39 -4.93 -12.53 36.05
C ILE A 39 -4.36 -13.45 34.95
N ASN A 40 -5.23 -14.03 34.12
CA ASN A 40 -4.82 -14.90 33.01
C ASN A 40 -3.92 -14.17 32.00
N ARG A 41 -4.23 -12.90 31.68
CA ARG A 41 -3.40 -12.08 30.79
C ARG A 41 -2.03 -11.77 31.39
N TYR A 42 -1.95 -11.51 32.69
CA TYR A 42 -0.68 -11.27 33.38
C TYR A 42 0.20 -12.52 33.43
N ILE A 43 -0.35 -13.67 33.85
CA ILE A 43 0.42 -14.92 33.96
C ILE A 43 0.94 -15.39 32.59
N LYS A 44 0.21 -15.13 31.50
CA LYS A 44 0.65 -15.48 30.14
C LYS A 44 1.87 -14.69 29.67
N ASP A 45 2.01 -13.43 30.07
CA ASP A 45 3.12 -12.57 29.66
C ASP A 45 3.38 -11.50 30.75
N PRO A 46 4.09 -11.86 31.84
CA PRO A 46 4.30 -10.97 32.97
C PRO A 46 5.16 -9.75 32.61
N LEU A 47 6.13 -9.93 31.70
CA LEU A 47 7.11 -8.92 31.31
C LEU A 47 6.48 -7.81 30.47
N ASN A 48 5.53 -8.15 29.58
CA ASN A 48 4.90 -7.16 28.70
C ASN A 48 3.48 -6.75 29.14
N HIS A 49 3.05 -7.13 30.35
CA HIS A 49 1.71 -6.82 30.81
C HIS A 49 1.51 -5.31 31.08
N GLY A 50 0.69 -4.66 30.25
CA GLY A 50 0.39 -3.24 30.37
C GLY A 50 1.42 -2.31 29.72
N THR A 51 2.50 -2.86 29.15
CA THR A 51 3.50 -2.08 28.39
C THR A 51 3.15 -1.92 26.93
N LYS A 52 2.03 -2.52 26.47
CA LYS A 52 1.49 -2.33 25.12
C LYS A 52 1.16 -0.86 24.89
N LYS A 53 2.13 -0.14 24.33
CA LYS A 53 1.90 1.15 23.71
C LYS A 53 0.98 0.90 22.53
N PHE A 54 -0.15 1.62 22.48
CA PHE A 54 -0.86 1.75 21.23
C PHE A 54 0.10 2.48 20.30
N PRO A 55 0.55 1.88 19.18
CA PRO A 55 1.16 2.69 18.15
C PRO A 55 0.08 3.72 17.82
N GLY A 56 0.37 5.00 18.01
CA GLY A 56 -0.56 6.06 17.64
C GLY A 56 -0.91 5.96 16.15
N ARG A 57 -1.54 7.01 15.62
CA ARG A 57 -1.78 7.07 14.18
C ARG A 57 -0.48 6.75 13.42
N PRO A 58 -0.47 5.73 12.53
CA PRO A 58 0.68 5.44 11.70
C PRO A 58 1.05 6.70 10.93
N SER A 59 2.34 7.07 10.94
CA SER A 59 2.79 8.21 10.14
C SER A 59 2.54 7.89 8.66
N LEU A 60 2.01 8.85 7.90
CA LEU A 60 1.83 8.70 6.46
C LEU A 60 3.15 8.42 5.74
N LEU A 61 4.28 8.82 6.33
CA LEU A 61 5.63 8.49 5.84
C LEU A 61 5.92 6.98 5.85
N THR A 62 5.20 6.19 6.66
CA THR A 62 5.36 4.73 6.72
C THR A 62 4.43 3.99 5.78
N ILE A 63 3.65 4.71 4.95
CA ILE A 63 2.76 4.09 3.97
C ILE A 63 3.53 3.85 2.66
N VAL A 64 3.19 2.75 1.98
CA VAL A 64 3.56 2.45 0.60
C VAL A 64 2.27 2.48 -0.21
N PHE A 65 2.14 3.45 -1.10
CA PHE A 65 1.03 3.50 -2.05
C PHE A 65 1.36 2.69 -3.28
N SER A 66 0.38 1.98 -3.82
CA SER A 66 0.48 1.25 -5.08
C SER A 66 -0.73 1.49 -5.95
N ASP A 67 -0.53 1.42 -7.26
CA ASP A 67 -1.59 1.57 -8.24
C ASP A 67 -1.24 0.84 -9.56
N GLU A 68 -2.28 0.58 -10.34
CA GLU A 68 -2.25 0.05 -11.70
C GLU A 68 -2.64 1.13 -12.70
N LYS A 69 -1.73 1.47 -13.63
CA LYS A 69 -1.99 2.47 -14.65
C LYS A 69 -1.81 1.92 -16.05
N LYS A 70 -2.81 2.13 -16.91
CA LYS A 70 -2.70 1.91 -18.35
C LYS A 70 -2.04 3.12 -19.01
N PHE A 71 -0.96 2.86 -19.74
CA PHE A 71 -0.32 3.82 -20.63
C PHE A 71 -0.58 3.41 -22.08
N ASN A 72 -1.01 4.35 -22.91
CA ASN A 72 -1.19 4.11 -24.34
C ASN A 72 0.16 4.34 -25.07
N CYS A 73 0.48 3.51 -26.05
CA CYS A 73 1.74 3.58 -26.80
C CYS A 73 1.67 4.58 -27.97
N ASP A 74 0.67 5.46 -27.96
CA ASP A 74 0.31 6.31 -29.10
C ASP A 74 0.86 7.76 -28.97
N GLY A 75 1.70 8.03 -27.96
CA GLY A 75 2.23 9.36 -27.65
C GLY A 75 1.41 10.12 -26.61
N LEU A 76 1.85 11.34 -26.26
CA LEU A 76 1.18 12.20 -25.27
C LEU A 76 -0.26 12.48 -25.70
N ASP A 77 -1.20 12.34 -24.76
CA ASP A 77 -2.61 12.68 -24.96
C ASP A 77 -2.77 14.20 -25.12
N GLY A 78 -2.72 14.69 -26.35
CA GLY A 78 -2.93 16.10 -26.64
C GLY A 78 -2.88 16.34 -28.13
N TYR A 79 -3.93 16.97 -28.67
CA TYR A 79 -4.09 17.42 -30.04
C TYR A 79 -2.77 17.55 -30.82
N ASN A 80 -2.58 16.71 -31.85
CA ASN A 80 -1.63 17.00 -32.92
C ASN A 80 -2.09 18.29 -33.61
N SER A 81 -1.62 19.43 -33.11
CA SER A 81 -1.70 20.70 -33.81
C SER A 81 -0.57 20.73 -34.83
N TYR A 82 -0.92 21.06 -36.07
CA TYR A 82 0.06 21.27 -37.12
C TYR A 82 -0.30 22.56 -37.86
N TRP A 83 0.73 23.26 -38.32
CA TRP A 83 0.55 24.39 -39.21
C TRP A 83 0.12 23.86 -40.58
N HIS A 84 -1.08 24.23 -40.99
CA HIS A 84 -1.68 23.78 -42.24
C HIS A 84 -1.66 24.91 -43.26
N ASP A 85 -0.94 24.71 -44.36
CA ASP A 85 -1.05 25.55 -45.56
C ASP A 85 -2.42 25.35 -46.20
N LEU A 86 -3.21 26.41 -46.29
CA LEU A 86 -4.60 26.41 -46.78
C LEU A 86 -4.75 25.98 -48.25
N ARG A 87 -3.64 25.93 -49.00
CA ARG A 87 -3.61 25.50 -50.41
C ARG A 87 -3.49 23.98 -50.58
N LYS A 88 -3.20 23.25 -49.50
CA LYS A 88 -3.04 21.78 -49.50
C LYS A 88 -4.24 21.13 -48.84
N GLU A 89 -4.45 19.83 -49.08
CA GLU A 89 -5.49 19.11 -48.35
C GLU A 89 -5.16 18.98 -46.87
N LYS A 90 -6.19 19.10 -46.01
CA LYS A 90 -6.05 18.94 -44.57
C LYS A 90 -5.60 17.52 -44.25
N LEU A 91 -4.49 17.38 -43.54
CA LEU A 91 -4.11 16.12 -42.91
C LEU A 91 -5.23 15.70 -41.95
N ARG A 92 -5.85 14.55 -42.25
CA ARG A 92 -6.83 13.91 -41.39
C ARG A 92 -6.11 12.91 -40.51
N PHE A 93 -5.94 13.26 -39.24
CA PHE A 93 -5.48 12.31 -38.24
C PHE A 93 -6.65 11.42 -37.80
N SER A 94 -6.38 10.13 -37.61
CA SER A 94 -7.36 9.18 -37.09
C SER A 94 -7.88 9.64 -35.72
N ARG A 95 -9.21 9.71 -35.55
CA ARG A 95 -9.82 9.86 -34.22
C ARG A 95 -9.82 8.48 -33.55
N ARG A 96 -9.31 8.43 -32.33
CA ARG A 96 -9.05 7.16 -31.63
C ARG A 96 -10.34 6.42 -31.25
N ASN A 97 -10.36 5.13 -31.54
CA ASN A 97 -11.16 4.15 -30.81
C ASN A 97 -10.30 3.55 -29.68
N PHE A 98 -10.91 3.09 -28.59
CA PHE A 98 -10.29 2.48 -27.40
C PHE A 98 -9.33 1.27 -27.66
N ASN A 99 -9.15 0.87 -28.92
CA ASN A 99 -8.35 -0.27 -29.38
C ASN A 99 -6.89 0.09 -29.75
N GLY A 100 -6.41 1.29 -29.45
CA GLY A 100 -4.99 1.63 -29.53
C GLY A 100 -4.13 0.75 -28.62
N GLY A 101 -2.93 0.38 -29.07
CA GLY A 101 -1.97 -0.40 -28.29
C GLY A 101 -1.60 0.31 -26.99
N GLY A 102 -1.35 -0.44 -25.93
CA GLY A 102 -0.98 0.13 -24.63
C GLY A 102 -0.53 -0.94 -23.65
N CYS A 103 0.32 -0.55 -22.71
CA CYS A 103 0.79 -1.39 -21.63
C CYS A 103 0.12 -0.99 -20.31
N MET A 104 -0.09 -1.97 -19.44
CA MET A 104 -0.50 -1.70 -18.07
C MET A 104 0.72 -1.86 -17.17
N VAL A 105 0.86 -0.98 -16.20
CA VAL A 105 1.99 -0.94 -15.27
C VAL A 105 1.46 -0.95 -13.86
N TRP A 106 1.96 -1.86 -13.04
CA TRP A 106 1.85 -1.77 -11.59
C TRP A 106 3.07 -1.07 -11.04
N ALA A 107 2.86 -0.05 -10.21
CA ALA A 107 3.94 0.69 -9.55
C ALA A 107 3.60 0.96 -8.09
N ALA A 108 4.64 1.17 -7.28
CA ALA A 108 4.48 1.57 -5.90
C ALA A 108 5.52 2.60 -5.47
N ILE A 109 5.14 3.49 -4.57
CA ILE A 109 5.97 4.56 -4.04
C ILE A 109 5.87 4.61 -2.52
N SER A 110 6.97 5.00 -1.89
CA SER A 110 7.10 5.22 -0.46
C SER A 110 7.80 6.57 -0.22
N SER A 111 7.70 7.11 1.00
CA SER A 111 8.59 8.19 1.44
C SER A 111 10.07 7.80 1.34
N ALA A 112 10.39 6.50 1.45
CA ALA A 112 11.77 6.02 1.24
C ALA A 112 12.15 5.86 -0.24
N GLY A 113 11.25 6.19 -1.15
CA GLY A 113 11.49 6.20 -2.58
C GLY A 113 10.65 5.20 -3.36
N ARG A 114 11.11 4.92 -4.57
CA ARG A 114 10.36 4.16 -5.57
C ARG A 114 10.55 2.66 -5.39
N VAL A 115 9.46 1.92 -5.58
CA VAL A 115 9.50 0.48 -5.77
C VAL A 115 9.74 0.20 -7.25
N LYS A 116 10.38 -0.93 -7.55
CA LYS A 116 10.53 -1.39 -8.94
C LYS A 116 9.14 -1.66 -9.53
N PHE A 117 8.77 -0.99 -10.61
CA PHE A 117 7.49 -1.25 -11.26
C PHE A 117 7.53 -2.53 -12.12
N CYS A 118 6.35 -3.06 -12.44
CA CYS A 118 6.16 -4.24 -13.27
C CYS A 118 5.17 -3.93 -14.40
N PHE A 119 5.47 -4.41 -15.60
CA PHE A 119 4.46 -4.50 -16.66
C PHE A 119 3.54 -5.67 -16.35
N VAL A 120 2.26 -5.45 -16.53
CA VAL A 120 1.21 -6.40 -16.18
C VAL A 120 0.21 -6.51 -17.31
N SER A 121 -0.57 -7.59 -17.29
CA SER A 121 -1.66 -7.78 -18.24
C SER A 121 -2.76 -6.72 -18.03
N LYS A 122 -3.56 -6.45 -19.07
CA LYS A 122 -4.66 -5.46 -19.00
C LYS A 122 -5.76 -5.83 -17.99
N ARG A 123 -5.80 -7.07 -17.53
CA ARG A 123 -6.77 -7.60 -16.58
C ARG A 123 -6.02 -8.55 -15.67
N MET A 124 -5.46 -7.98 -14.60
CA MET A 124 -4.65 -8.72 -13.65
C MET A 124 -5.51 -9.68 -12.85
N ASP A 125 -5.07 -10.93 -12.74
CA ASP A 125 -5.63 -11.91 -11.82
C ASP A 125 -4.84 -11.93 -10.49
N GLY A 126 -5.37 -12.61 -9.47
CA GLY A 126 -4.71 -12.70 -8.17
C GLY A 126 -3.32 -13.37 -8.20
N SER A 127 -3.04 -14.21 -9.20
CA SER A 127 -1.76 -14.90 -9.35
C SER A 127 -0.66 -13.97 -9.90
N GLU A 128 -1.00 -13.18 -10.91
CA GLU A 128 -0.17 -12.14 -11.48
C GLU A 128 0.08 -11.05 -10.43
N TYR A 129 -0.95 -10.69 -9.65
CA TYR A 129 -0.83 -9.75 -8.54
C TYR A 129 0.17 -10.23 -7.48
N ARG A 130 0.05 -11.47 -7.00
CA ARG A 130 1.02 -12.08 -6.06
C ARG A 130 2.43 -12.14 -6.64
N TYR A 131 2.56 -12.44 -7.93
CA TYR A 131 3.86 -12.46 -8.60
C TYR A 131 4.50 -11.07 -8.62
N VAL A 132 3.72 -10.04 -8.96
CA VAL A 132 4.16 -8.64 -8.92
C VAL A 132 4.63 -8.29 -7.52
N LEU A 133 3.81 -8.48 -6.48
CA LEU A 133 4.19 -8.20 -5.09
C LEU A 133 5.49 -8.89 -4.68
N ARG A 134 5.68 -10.15 -5.07
CA ARG A 134 6.91 -10.91 -4.79
C ARG A 134 8.13 -10.33 -5.49
N ARG A 135 7.98 -9.83 -6.72
CA ARG A 135 9.08 -9.39 -7.57
C ARG A 135 9.44 -7.91 -7.38
N SER A 136 8.47 -7.08 -7.02
CA SER A 136 8.64 -5.63 -6.83
C SER A 136 8.72 -5.23 -5.35
N LEU A 137 7.68 -5.56 -4.58
CA LEU A 137 7.46 -5.05 -3.22
C LEU A 137 8.33 -5.76 -2.19
N LEU A 138 8.44 -7.09 -2.23
CA LEU A 138 9.25 -7.83 -1.25
C LEU A 138 10.73 -7.40 -1.21
N PRO A 139 11.42 -7.19 -2.35
CA PRO A 139 12.78 -6.63 -2.34
C PRO A 139 12.87 -5.24 -1.70
N PHE A 140 11.85 -4.40 -1.87
CA PHE A 140 11.79 -3.09 -1.22
C PHE A 140 11.66 -3.24 0.30
N TRP A 141 10.76 -4.09 0.78
CA TRP A 141 10.63 -4.34 2.23
C TRP A 141 11.87 -4.95 2.85
N ARG A 142 12.51 -5.91 2.18
CA ARG A 142 13.75 -6.51 2.67
C ARG A 142 14.85 -5.47 2.85
N ARG A 143 14.97 -4.52 1.91
CA ARG A 143 15.93 -3.40 2.01
C ARG A 143 15.57 -2.43 3.14
N ASN A 144 14.29 -2.21 3.41
CA ASN A 144 13.82 -1.25 4.41
C ASN A 144 13.25 -1.88 5.69
N ARG A 145 13.77 -3.06 6.09
CA ARG A 145 13.28 -3.85 7.24
C ARG A 145 13.31 -3.13 8.61
N HIS A 146 14.03 -2.03 8.70
CA HIS A 146 14.17 -1.21 9.92
C HIS A 146 12.93 -0.32 10.18
N LYS A 147 12.04 -0.17 9.19
CA LYS A 147 10.78 0.56 9.31
C LYS A 147 9.61 -0.40 9.13
N SER A 148 8.59 -0.25 9.97
CA SER A 148 7.32 -0.96 9.81
C SER A 148 6.46 -0.20 8.81
N TYR A 149 6.42 -0.69 7.56
CA TYR A 149 5.63 -0.08 6.51
C TYR A 149 4.22 -0.68 6.45
N GLN A 150 3.26 0.17 6.11
CA GLN A 150 1.89 -0.24 5.78
C GLN A 150 1.68 -0.17 4.28
N PHE A 151 1.05 -1.20 3.72
CA PHE A 151 0.78 -1.27 2.29
C PHE A 151 -0.64 -0.80 2.01
N MET A 152 -0.78 0.16 1.09
CA MET A 152 -2.06 0.72 0.65
C MET A 152 -2.29 0.42 -0.84
N GLN A 153 -3.50 -0.03 -1.13
CA GLN A 153 -3.99 -0.40 -2.46
C GLN A 153 -5.48 -0.06 -2.56
N ASP A 154 -5.97 0.06 -3.78
CA ASP A 154 -7.40 0.16 -4.04
C ASP A 154 -8.11 -1.19 -3.86
N VAL A 155 -9.40 -1.14 -3.54
CA VAL A 155 -10.25 -2.34 -3.42
C VAL A 155 -10.59 -2.83 -4.84
N SER A 156 -9.87 -3.85 -5.31
CA SER A 156 -10.11 -4.56 -6.58
C SER A 156 -10.52 -6.01 -6.32
N PRO A 157 -11.42 -6.63 -7.11
CA PRO A 157 -11.77 -8.06 -6.97
C PRO A 157 -10.55 -8.99 -6.93
N SER A 158 -9.53 -8.72 -7.77
CA SER A 158 -8.29 -9.49 -7.83
C SER A 158 -7.47 -9.49 -6.52
N SER A 159 -7.76 -8.56 -5.60
CA SER A 159 -7.08 -8.48 -4.30
C SER A 159 -7.64 -9.45 -3.24
N TYR A 160 -8.81 -10.06 -3.50
CA TYR A 160 -9.48 -11.00 -2.60
C TYR A 160 -9.59 -12.43 -3.16
N ASP A 161 -9.14 -12.67 -4.38
CA ASP A 161 -9.36 -13.96 -5.06
C ASP A 161 -8.54 -15.09 -4.42
N ASN A 162 -9.24 -16.13 -3.93
CA ASN A 162 -8.69 -17.46 -3.69
C ASN A 162 -8.72 -18.24 -5.02
N GLU A 163 -7.54 -18.66 -5.45
CA GLU A 163 -7.21 -19.51 -6.61
C GLU A 163 -8.39 -19.99 -7.50
N VAL A 164 -8.40 -19.51 -8.74
CA VAL A 164 -8.78 -20.33 -9.90
C VAL A 164 -7.61 -20.30 -10.88
N ALA A 165 -7.04 -21.47 -11.12
CA ALA A 165 -5.90 -21.64 -12.00
C ALA A 165 -6.32 -21.51 -13.47
N GLY A 166 -5.40 -20.98 -14.30
CA GLY A 166 -5.27 -21.42 -15.69
C GLY A 166 -5.45 -20.34 -16.74
N GLY A 167 -4.31 -19.86 -17.27
CA GLY A 167 -4.27 -19.17 -18.53
C GLY A 167 -2.94 -18.45 -18.73
N SER A 168 -1.91 -19.15 -19.21
CA SER A 168 -0.73 -18.49 -19.78
C SER A 168 -1.19 -17.59 -20.92
N LYS A 169 -1.28 -16.29 -20.65
CA LYS A 169 -1.52 -15.27 -21.68
C LYS A 169 -0.17 -14.67 -22.02
N ASN A 170 0.52 -15.31 -22.95
CA ASN A 170 1.64 -14.70 -23.65
C ASN A 170 1.15 -13.38 -24.25
N PRO A 171 1.77 -12.25 -23.92
CA PRO A 171 1.26 -11.02 -24.43
C PRO A 171 1.76 -10.81 -25.86
N CYS A 172 0.81 -10.77 -26.81
CA CYS A 172 1.06 -10.42 -28.20
C CYS A 172 1.59 -8.98 -28.26
N PHE A 173 2.88 -8.80 -28.50
CA PHE A 173 3.50 -7.48 -28.62
C PHE A 173 4.40 -7.40 -29.86
N GLY A 174 4.11 -6.45 -30.75
CA GLY A 174 5.02 -6.06 -31.83
C GLY A 174 6.32 -5.50 -31.25
N LEU A 175 7.46 -6.03 -31.68
CA LEU A 175 8.71 -6.00 -30.91
C LEU A 175 9.43 -4.64 -30.85
N THR A 176 9.28 -3.76 -31.84
CA THR A 176 10.22 -2.63 -31.99
C THR A 176 9.76 -1.31 -31.36
N SER A 177 8.50 -0.89 -31.53
CA SER A 177 7.96 0.32 -30.88
C SER A 177 7.68 0.13 -29.39
N LEU A 178 7.45 -1.11 -28.98
CA LEU A 178 7.17 -1.44 -27.60
C LEU A 178 8.44 -1.37 -26.76
N LEU A 179 9.57 -1.91 -27.22
CA LEU A 179 10.83 -1.89 -26.48
C LEU A 179 11.31 -0.47 -26.17
N SER A 180 11.22 0.46 -27.12
CA SER A 180 11.57 1.87 -26.89
C SER A 180 10.62 2.54 -25.88
N GLY A 181 9.32 2.24 -25.94
CA GLY A 181 8.34 2.70 -24.95
C GLY A 181 8.60 2.13 -23.55
N LEU A 182 8.86 0.82 -23.43
CA LEU A 182 9.17 0.17 -22.16
C LEU A 182 10.45 0.75 -21.53
N GLU A 183 11.49 0.98 -22.34
CA GLU A 183 12.71 1.63 -21.89
C GLU A 183 12.47 3.09 -21.47
N TYR A 184 11.64 3.82 -22.20
CA TYR A 184 11.25 5.17 -21.81
C TYR A 184 10.59 5.18 -20.43
N TYR A 185 9.59 4.33 -20.18
CA TYR A 185 8.96 4.24 -18.86
C TYR A 185 9.95 3.85 -17.77
N ARG A 186 10.90 2.94 -18.08
CA ARG A 186 11.98 2.60 -17.14
C ARG A 186 12.85 3.80 -16.81
N LYS A 187 13.36 4.50 -17.82
CA LYS A 187 14.22 5.68 -17.63
C LYS A 187 13.49 6.77 -16.88
N SER A 188 12.26 7.10 -17.27
CA SER A 188 11.43 8.10 -16.61
C SER A 188 11.12 7.72 -15.16
N TRP A 189 10.78 6.46 -14.89
CA TRP A 189 10.59 6.00 -13.51
C TRP A 189 11.85 6.15 -12.69
N HIS A 190 13.02 5.85 -13.26
CA HIS A 190 14.33 6.02 -12.62
C HIS A 190 14.77 7.49 -12.48
N ALA A 191 14.19 8.41 -13.26
CA ALA A 191 14.46 9.84 -13.18
C ALA A 191 13.59 10.59 -12.15
N VAL A 192 12.51 9.99 -11.64
CA VAL A 192 11.68 10.60 -10.59
C VAL A 192 12.54 10.91 -9.35
N ASP A 193 12.62 12.19 -9.00
CA ASP A 193 13.42 12.68 -7.87
C ASP A 193 12.81 12.30 -6.52
N GLN A 194 13.66 12.07 -5.52
CA GLN A 194 13.23 11.79 -4.15
C GLN A 194 12.54 13.01 -3.52
N ASN A 195 12.99 14.24 -3.81
CA ASN A 195 12.35 15.45 -3.30
C ASN A 195 10.89 15.57 -3.74
N LEU A 196 10.56 15.11 -4.94
CA LEU A 196 9.18 15.09 -5.43
C LEU A 196 8.31 14.16 -4.57
N LEU A 197 8.84 13.00 -4.20
CA LEU A 197 8.15 12.04 -3.33
C LEU A 197 8.01 12.60 -1.91
N ASP A 198 9.05 13.22 -1.38
CA ASP A 198 9.01 13.80 -0.04
C ASP A 198 7.95 14.90 0.05
N ASN A 199 7.91 15.81 -0.94
CA ASN A 199 6.88 16.84 -1.04
C ASN A 199 5.47 16.27 -1.19
N LEU A 200 5.31 15.21 -2.00
CA LEU A 200 4.05 14.48 -2.14
C LEU A 200 3.59 13.96 -0.77
N TYR A 201 4.45 13.27 -0.03
CA TYR A 201 4.11 12.70 1.28
C TYR A 201 3.84 13.77 2.35
N LEU A 202 4.60 14.87 2.37
CA LEU A 202 4.37 15.98 3.28
C LEU A 202 3.03 16.68 3.04
N SER A 203 2.56 16.70 1.80
CA SER A 203 1.26 17.32 1.46
C SER A 203 0.04 16.45 1.80
N LEU A 204 0.21 15.16 2.13
CA LEU A 204 -0.92 14.25 2.36
C LEU A 204 -1.75 14.63 3.58
N ASP A 205 -1.12 15.15 4.64
CA ASP A 205 -1.86 15.58 5.84
C ASP A 205 -2.81 16.73 5.52
N ASN A 206 -2.38 17.70 4.71
CA ASN A 206 -3.22 18.82 4.27
C ASN A 206 -4.37 18.33 3.38
N ARG A 207 -4.13 17.38 2.48
CA ARG A 207 -5.21 16.83 1.62
C ARG A 207 -6.27 16.08 2.42
N LEU A 208 -5.84 15.29 3.42
CA LEU A 208 -6.78 14.61 4.32
C LEU A 208 -7.56 15.61 5.17
N TYR A 209 -6.92 16.71 5.59
CA TYR A 209 -7.60 17.80 6.27
C TYR A 209 -8.66 18.45 5.37
N GLU A 210 -8.32 18.83 4.13
CA GLU A 210 -9.27 19.39 3.17
C GLU A 210 -10.43 18.44 2.86
N LEU A 211 -10.16 17.14 2.69
CA LEU A 211 -11.21 16.13 2.51
C LEU A 211 -12.17 16.10 3.70
N THR A 212 -11.65 16.24 4.92
CA THR A 212 -12.46 16.24 6.14
C THR A 212 -13.31 17.51 6.22
N VAL A 213 -12.72 18.68 5.94
CA VAL A 213 -13.43 19.97 5.90
C VAL A 213 -14.52 19.96 4.83
N ASN A 214 -14.23 19.39 3.66
CA ASN A 214 -15.17 19.29 2.55
C ASN A 214 -16.15 18.13 2.68
N SER A 215 -16.17 17.42 3.83
CA SER A 215 -17.05 16.28 4.08
C SER A 215 -16.99 15.19 2.98
N GLY A 216 -15.79 14.92 2.46
CA GLY A 216 -15.55 13.99 1.37
C GLY A 216 -15.77 14.55 -0.04
N GLY A 217 -16.00 15.86 -0.18
CA GLY A 217 -16.10 16.54 -1.47
C GLY A 217 -14.76 16.64 -2.21
N HIS A 218 -14.81 17.19 -3.43
CA HIS A 218 -13.61 17.42 -4.25
C HIS A 218 -12.60 18.32 -3.52
N ILE A 219 -11.32 17.99 -3.69
CA ILE A 219 -10.18 18.81 -3.23
C ILE A 219 -9.39 19.28 -4.45
N ASN A 220 -8.74 20.44 -4.33
CA ASN A 220 -7.89 20.98 -5.39
C ASN A 220 -6.51 20.34 -5.28
N TYR A 221 -6.36 19.16 -5.88
CA TYR A 221 -5.10 18.45 -6.01
C TYR A 221 -4.90 17.89 -7.41
#